data_AF-A0A7W1EPB5-F1
#
_entry.id   AF-A0A7W1EPB5-F1
#
_cell.length_a   1.000
_cell.length_b   1.000
_cell.length_c   1.000
_cell.angle_alpha   90.00
_cell.angle_beta   90.00
_cell.angle_gamma   90.00
#
_symmetry.space_group_name_H-M   'P 1'
#
loop_
_entity.id
_entity.type
_entity.pdbx_description
1 polymer ?
#
loop_
_entity_poly.entity_id
_entity_poly.type
_entity_poly.pdbx_seq_one_letter_code
_entity_poly.pdbx_strand_id
1 'polypeptide(L)'
;MQRARRCIAALAVAAGLLLPHALVAQTTVALEVPTITPFPAAPQIVVRAVGFPAGSGPRSVRLRLSLTPNFGLIVFDSVIAGDLGVFRQRRLLPENSEIYAEATVLDAIGRVMLSSTQRAGRTGTRLELIGPSGKSGVTLNTRQPVFAWRSASVTAPPGPWVYELFITNVATQETRSRISILDTIYTYPDTLQANTSYRWRVVARLQNGSPADSAVASSLSSFVIAPSDAPLTTLLYQNFPNPFPAASSQTTCVWFDLERASIVRLQVLDLRGHLVRKLIPAVLTDDLPSGRYGRLIEGAAGGCDQRLAWDGTGDDGRVAAPGIYLLMLHADGRKFSRKIVFLGR
;
A
#
# COMPACT_ATOMS: atom_id res chain seq x y z
N MET A 1 -10.74 107.23 0.65
CA MET A 1 -11.38 107.46 -0.65
C MET A 1 -10.85 106.42 -1.63
N GLN A 2 -11.77 105.67 -2.27
CA GLN A 2 -11.74 105.10 -3.64
C GLN A 2 -10.40 104.55 -4.19
N ARG A 3 -10.31 103.40 -4.85
CA ARG A 3 -11.28 102.54 -5.55
C ARG A 3 -10.53 101.26 -5.95
N ALA A 4 -11.28 100.18 -6.09
CA ALA A 4 -10.86 98.88 -6.58
C ALA A 4 -10.20 98.91 -7.97
N ARG A 5 -9.33 97.92 -8.23
CA ARG A 5 -9.20 97.27 -9.55
C ARG A 5 -8.80 95.81 -9.36
N ARG A 6 -9.74 94.93 -9.70
CA ARG A 6 -9.55 93.48 -9.86
C ARG A 6 -8.84 93.25 -11.19
N CYS A 7 -7.78 92.45 -11.19
CA CYS A 7 -7.26 91.78 -12.39
C CYS A 7 -7.26 90.28 -12.10
N ILE A 8 -7.98 89.55 -12.94
CA ILE A 8 -8.09 88.10 -12.95
C ILE A 8 -6.83 87.56 -13.64
N ALA A 9 -6.08 86.69 -12.96
CA ALA A 9 -4.99 85.93 -13.56
C ALA A 9 -5.38 84.45 -13.58
N ALA A 10 -5.36 83.86 -14.77
CA ALA A 10 -5.72 82.47 -15.03
C ALA A 10 -4.74 81.49 -14.38
N LEU A 11 -5.26 80.55 -13.59
CA LEU A 11 -4.51 79.37 -13.13
C LEU A 11 -4.42 78.36 -14.28
N ALA A 12 -3.23 78.18 -14.84
CA ALA A 12 -2.90 77.03 -15.65
C ALA A 12 -2.56 75.86 -14.71
N VAL A 13 -3.44 74.85 -14.67
CA VAL A 13 -3.17 73.59 -13.98
C VAL A 13 -2.18 72.80 -14.83
N ALA A 14 -0.92 72.76 -14.41
CA ALA A 14 0.06 71.84 -14.95
C ALA A 14 -0.30 70.41 -14.47
N ALA A 15 -0.85 69.60 -15.38
CA ALA A 15 -1.00 68.17 -15.18
C ALA A 15 0.40 67.55 -15.11
N GLY A 16 0.88 67.28 -13.90
CA GLY A 16 2.08 66.47 -13.68
C GLY A 16 1.83 65.06 -14.20
N LEU A 17 2.51 64.69 -15.27
CA LEU A 17 2.64 63.31 -15.74
C LEU A 17 3.18 62.45 -14.59
N LEU A 18 2.30 61.70 -13.93
CA LEU A 18 2.67 60.57 -13.10
C LEU A 18 3.26 59.50 -14.02
N LEU A 19 4.59 59.50 -14.14
CA LEU A 19 5.32 58.37 -14.70
C LEU A 19 4.98 57.13 -13.84
N PRO A 20 4.58 56.00 -14.43
CA PRO A 20 4.44 54.77 -13.68
C PRO A 20 5.82 54.40 -13.15
N HIS A 21 5.97 54.33 -11.83
CA HIS A 21 7.15 53.75 -11.23
C HIS A 21 7.22 52.30 -11.74
N ALA A 22 8.21 52.00 -12.57
CA ALA A 22 8.51 50.62 -12.92
C ALA A 22 8.73 49.87 -11.60
N LEU A 23 7.85 48.92 -11.30
CA LEU A 23 8.06 47.94 -10.24
C LEU A 23 9.42 47.28 -10.51
N VAL A 24 10.44 47.66 -9.75
CA VAL A 24 11.73 46.97 -9.77
C VAL A 24 11.44 45.55 -9.31
N ALA A 25 11.56 44.57 -10.22
CA ALA A 25 11.39 43.17 -9.86
C ALA A 25 12.40 42.83 -8.75
N GLN A 26 11.89 42.45 -7.57
CA GLN A 26 12.74 42.09 -6.45
C GLN A 26 13.52 40.82 -6.80
N THR A 27 14.85 40.85 -6.66
CA THR A 27 15.70 39.68 -6.87
C THR A 27 15.43 38.63 -5.80
N THR A 28 15.13 37.40 -6.22
CA THR A 28 14.85 36.28 -5.32
C THR A 28 15.48 34.99 -5.82
N VAL A 29 15.70 34.03 -4.92
CA VAL A 29 16.05 32.64 -5.27
C VAL A 29 14.85 31.77 -4.92
N ALA A 30 14.17 31.25 -5.95
CA ALA A 30 13.11 30.29 -5.79
C ALA A 30 13.71 28.87 -5.66
N LEU A 31 13.29 28.15 -4.62
CA LEU A 31 13.70 26.79 -4.33
C LEU A 31 12.46 25.89 -4.30
N GLU A 32 12.29 25.08 -5.33
CA GLU A 32 11.16 24.19 -5.50
C GLU A 32 11.56 22.78 -5.05
N VAL A 33 11.05 22.36 -3.89
CA VAL A 33 11.27 21.02 -3.31
C VAL A 33 10.03 20.14 -3.50
N PRO A 34 10.20 18.81 -3.63
CA PRO A 34 9.07 17.89 -3.66
C PRO A 34 8.19 18.01 -2.42
N THR A 35 6.87 18.03 -2.63
CA THR A 35 5.87 18.09 -1.54
C THR A 35 5.40 16.70 -1.07
N ILE A 36 5.97 15.63 -1.64
CA ILE A 36 5.66 14.24 -1.29
C ILE A 36 6.11 13.96 0.15
N THR A 37 5.24 13.33 0.94
CA THR A 37 5.52 12.93 2.33
C THR A 37 5.39 11.40 2.47
N PRO A 38 6.41 10.69 2.98
CA PRO A 38 7.75 11.19 3.37
C PRO A 38 8.53 11.77 2.19
N PHE A 39 9.49 12.66 2.51
CA PHE A 39 10.35 13.29 1.51
C PHE A 39 11.09 12.23 0.69
N PRO A 40 11.18 12.37 -0.66
CA PRO A 40 11.78 11.34 -1.49
C PRO A 40 13.22 11.01 -1.07
N ALA A 41 13.58 9.73 -1.12
CA ALA A 41 14.93 9.27 -0.76
C ALA A 41 15.98 9.69 -1.81
N ALA A 42 15.57 9.94 -3.06
CA ALA A 42 16.38 10.49 -4.13
C ALA A 42 15.54 11.55 -4.86
N PRO A 43 15.51 12.80 -4.38
CA PRO A 43 14.66 13.86 -4.95
C PRO A 43 15.28 14.53 -6.18
N GLN A 44 14.41 15.14 -6.99
CA GLN A 44 14.75 16.19 -7.93
C GLN A 44 14.31 17.53 -7.33
N ILE A 45 15.19 18.52 -7.34
CA ILE A 45 14.95 19.85 -6.76
C ILE A 45 15.32 20.90 -7.80
N VAL A 46 14.51 21.93 -7.93
CA VAL A 46 14.73 23.02 -8.89
C VAL A 46 15.11 24.28 -8.14
N VAL A 47 16.18 24.95 -8.60
CA VAL A 47 16.59 26.27 -8.12
C VAL A 47 16.49 27.26 -9.26
N ARG A 48 15.87 28.41 -9.02
CA ARG A 48 15.70 29.48 -10.00
C ARG A 48 16.09 30.84 -9.42
N ALA A 49 16.94 31.57 -10.12
CA ALA A 49 17.21 32.98 -9.90
C ALA A 49 16.12 33.82 -10.60
N VAL A 50 15.43 34.69 -9.87
CA VAL A 50 14.31 35.50 -10.39
C VAL A 50 14.60 36.99 -10.15
N GLY A 51 14.22 37.85 -11.09
CA GLY A 51 14.30 39.31 -10.93
C GLY A 51 15.69 39.92 -11.14
N PHE A 52 16.66 39.16 -11.63
CA PHE A 52 18.00 39.67 -11.92
C PHE A 52 18.05 40.40 -13.27
N PRO A 53 18.73 41.56 -13.37
CA PRO A 53 18.82 42.33 -14.61
C PRO A 53 19.46 41.55 -15.75
N ALA A 54 18.92 41.69 -16.97
CA ALA A 54 19.58 41.19 -18.17
C ALA A 54 20.96 41.85 -18.31
N GLY A 55 22.03 41.04 -18.42
CA GLY A 55 23.40 41.53 -18.57
C GLY A 55 24.25 41.57 -17.28
N SER A 56 23.75 41.09 -16.13
CA SER A 56 24.51 41.02 -14.87
C SER A 56 25.63 39.96 -14.83
N GLY A 57 26.20 39.60 -15.99
CA GLY A 57 27.24 38.58 -16.13
C GLY A 57 26.74 37.13 -16.05
N PRO A 58 27.63 36.15 -16.29
CA PRO A 58 27.30 34.74 -16.12
C PRO A 58 27.04 34.46 -14.64
N ARG A 59 25.93 33.78 -14.38
CA ARG A 59 25.50 33.37 -13.04
C ARG A 59 25.50 31.86 -12.97
N SER A 60 25.58 31.34 -11.75
CA SER A 60 25.31 29.93 -11.49
C SER A 60 24.42 29.78 -10.27
N VAL A 61 23.64 28.72 -10.24
CA VAL A 61 22.85 28.33 -9.08
C VAL A 61 23.51 27.14 -8.40
N ARG A 62 23.52 27.14 -7.07
CA ARG A 62 24.02 26.06 -6.23
C ARG A 62 22.88 25.52 -5.38
N LEU A 63 22.85 24.21 -5.21
CA LEU A 63 22.01 23.54 -4.24
C LEU A 63 22.89 22.79 -3.24
N ARG A 64 22.66 23.05 -1.95
CA ARG A 64 23.17 22.22 -0.85
C ARG A 64 22.03 21.56 -0.11
N LEU A 65 22.16 20.27 0.21
CA LEU A 65 21.28 19.56 1.14
C LEU A 65 22.06 19.19 2.39
N SER A 66 21.45 19.37 3.56
CA SER A 66 22.06 19.08 4.85
C SER A 66 21.11 18.35 5.80
N LEU A 67 21.68 17.58 6.73
CA LEU A 67 20.95 16.97 7.85
C LEU A 67 20.79 17.91 9.04
N THR A 68 21.44 19.08 9.02
CA THR A 68 21.36 20.07 10.09
C THR A 68 20.95 21.43 9.54
N PRO A 69 20.17 22.24 10.30
CA PRO A 69 19.68 23.54 9.83
C PRO A 69 20.80 24.57 9.62
N ASN A 70 21.95 24.38 10.26
CA ASN A 70 23.13 25.23 10.11
C ASN A 70 24.09 24.76 9.00
N PHE A 71 23.72 23.75 8.20
CA PHE A 71 24.53 23.22 7.10
C PHE A 71 25.91 22.68 7.52
N GLY A 72 26.05 22.22 8.77
CA GLY A 72 27.26 21.57 9.28
C GLY A 72 27.48 20.16 8.74
N LEU A 73 26.42 19.48 8.30
CA LEU A 73 26.50 18.12 7.73
C LEU A 73 25.87 18.07 6.34
N ILE A 74 26.66 18.33 5.31
CA ILE A 74 26.22 18.39 3.91
C ILE A 74 26.19 16.99 3.31
N VAL A 75 25.06 16.62 2.69
CA VAL A 75 24.84 15.32 2.02
C VAL A 75 24.67 15.45 0.50
N PHE A 76 24.54 16.68 -0.01
CA PHE A 76 24.54 17.00 -1.43
C PHE A 76 25.05 18.41 -1.63
N ASP A 77 25.89 18.61 -2.64
CA ASP A 77 26.40 19.92 -3.02
C ASP A 77 26.71 19.92 -4.51
N SER A 78 26.08 20.82 -5.26
CA SER A 78 26.29 20.92 -6.69
C SER A 78 25.98 22.32 -7.20
N VAL A 79 26.65 22.70 -8.28
CA VAL A 79 26.50 23.99 -8.96
C VAL A 79 26.16 23.72 -10.43
N ILE A 80 25.18 24.46 -10.96
CA ILE A 80 24.78 24.45 -12.36
C ILE A 80 24.88 25.87 -12.91
N ALA A 81 25.49 26.04 -14.09
CA ALA A 81 25.58 27.32 -14.77
C ALA A 81 24.20 27.82 -15.24
N GLY A 82 23.99 29.13 -15.16
CA GLY A 82 22.75 29.80 -15.52
C GLY A 82 21.83 30.08 -14.33
N ASP A 83 20.64 30.57 -14.65
CA ASP A 83 19.63 31.04 -13.70
C ASP A 83 18.66 29.94 -13.25
N LEU A 84 18.74 28.76 -13.87
CA LEU A 84 17.87 27.64 -13.60
C LEU A 84 18.71 26.36 -13.51
N GLY A 85 18.60 25.67 -12.38
CA GLY A 85 19.27 24.40 -12.14
C GLY A 85 18.26 23.34 -11.73
N VAL A 86 18.29 22.20 -12.42
CA VAL A 86 17.53 21.00 -12.03
C VAL A 86 18.51 20.00 -11.42
N PHE A 87 18.50 19.93 -10.10
CA PHE A 87 19.40 19.10 -9.32
C PHE A 87 18.76 17.74 -9.07
N ARG A 88 19.47 16.67 -9.43
CA ARG A 88 19.03 15.29 -9.18
C ARG A 88 19.95 14.65 -8.16
N GLN A 89 19.40 14.32 -7.01
CA GLN A 89 20.14 13.57 -6.01
C GLN A 89 20.21 12.11 -6.45
N ARG A 90 21.40 11.68 -6.89
CA ARG A 90 21.64 10.32 -7.42
C ARG A 90 21.96 9.30 -6.33
N ARG A 91 22.30 9.77 -5.12
CA ARG A 91 22.55 8.93 -3.94
C ARG A 91 21.38 8.96 -2.98
N LEU A 92 21.09 7.85 -2.33
CA LEU A 92 20.00 7.80 -1.37
C LEU A 92 20.30 8.68 -0.15
N LEU A 93 19.41 9.64 0.13
CA LEU A 93 19.41 10.40 1.37
C LEU A 93 19.18 9.47 2.57
N PRO A 94 19.80 9.75 3.74
CA PRO A 94 19.63 8.94 4.94
C PRO A 94 18.16 8.72 5.31
N GLU A 95 17.85 7.57 5.92
CA GLU A 95 16.48 7.24 6.36
C GLU A 95 16.05 8.08 7.57
N ASN A 96 14.74 8.29 7.71
CA ASN A 96 14.13 8.89 8.91
C ASN A 96 14.79 10.20 9.37
N SER A 97 15.32 10.97 8.43
CA SER A 97 16.18 12.13 8.68
C SER A 97 15.54 13.41 8.17
N GLU A 98 15.73 14.50 8.92
CA GLU A 98 15.34 15.84 8.49
C GLU A 98 16.32 16.35 7.43
N ILE A 99 15.79 16.89 6.34
CA ILE A 99 16.56 17.45 5.23
C ILE A 99 16.30 18.94 5.16
N TYR A 100 17.38 19.71 5.17
CA TYR A 100 17.41 21.16 4.95
C TYR A 100 18.04 21.44 3.59
N ALA A 101 17.49 22.40 2.86
CA ALA A 101 17.97 22.78 1.54
C ALA A 101 18.36 24.26 1.52
N GLU A 102 19.50 24.54 0.91
CA GLU A 102 19.97 25.90 0.62
C GLU A 102 20.12 26.05 -0.89
N ALA A 103 19.48 27.08 -1.42
CA ALA A 103 19.63 27.53 -2.79
C ALA A 103 20.42 28.84 -2.81
N THR A 104 21.49 28.88 -3.60
CA THR A 104 22.39 30.02 -3.65
C THR A 104 22.61 30.45 -5.09
N VAL A 105 22.53 31.75 -5.37
CA VAL A 105 22.93 32.35 -6.65
C VAL A 105 24.35 32.88 -6.50
N LEU A 106 25.22 32.47 -7.42
CA LEU A 106 26.62 32.84 -7.46
C LEU A 106 26.89 33.74 -8.67
N ASP A 107 27.80 34.69 -8.51
CA ASP A 107 28.33 35.49 -9.61
C ASP A 107 29.36 34.72 -10.45
N ALA A 108 29.94 35.39 -11.45
CA ALA A 108 30.92 34.85 -12.39
C ALA A 108 32.20 34.31 -11.73
N ILE A 109 32.53 34.78 -10.54
CA ILE A 109 33.74 34.40 -9.78
C ILE A 109 33.38 33.52 -8.56
N GLY A 110 32.14 33.04 -8.47
CA GLY A 110 31.67 32.12 -7.44
C GLY A 110 31.30 32.76 -6.11
N ARG A 111 31.15 34.10 -6.03
CA ARG A 111 30.70 34.78 -4.81
C ARG A 111 29.19 34.69 -4.68
N VAL A 112 28.72 34.54 -3.45
CA VAL A 112 27.30 34.50 -3.13
C VAL A 112 26.66 35.87 -3.37
N MET A 113 25.71 35.93 -4.29
CA MET A 113 24.87 37.11 -4.51
C MET A 113 23.62 37.07 -3.63
N LEU A 114 22.98 35.90 -3.55
CA LEU A 114 21.76 35.69 -2.79
C LEU A 114 21.66 34.23 -2.34
N SER A 115 21.10 34.00 -1.15
CA SER A 115 20.86 32.65 -0.62
C SER A 115 19.47 32.56 0.00
N SER A 116 18.86 31.39 -0.09
CA SER A 116 17.60 31.04 0.54
C SER A 116 17.71 29.66 1.16
N THR A 117 17.30 29.54 2.42
CA THR A 117 17.30 28.27 3.16
C THR A 117 15.89 27.91 3.60
N GLN A 118 15.57 26.62 3.54
CA GLN A 118 14.32 26.10 4.09
C GLN A 118 14.47 24.64 4.53
N ARG A 119 13.52 24.19 5.34
CA ARG A 119 13.32 22.76 5.58
C ARG A 119 12.71 22.12 4.33
N ALA A 120 13.39 21.14 3.75
CA ALA A 120 12.90 20.43 2.56
C ALA A 120 11.87 19.35 2.93
N GLY A 121 12.09 18.62 4.02
CA GLY A 121 11.19 17.57 4.50
C GLY A 121 11.91 16.51 5.30
N ARG A 122 11.18 15.45 5.69
CA ARG A 122 11.73 14.31 6.41
C ARG A 122 11.65 13.06 5.55
N THR A 123 12.78 12.37 5.33
CA THR A 123 12.80 11.07 4.66
C THR A 123 12.15 10.00 5.54
N GLY A 124 11.63 8.92 4.93
CA GLY A 124 11.08 7.77 5.64
C GLY A 124 12.00 6.55 5.57
N THR A 125 11.46 5.39 5.99
CA THR A 125 12.03 4.07 5.73
C THR A 125 12.11 3.81 4.22
N ARG A 126 13.25 3.32 3.71
CA ARG A 126 13.44 3.08 2.27
C ARG A 126 12.75 1.82 1.79
N LEU A 127 12.64 0.80 2.64
CA LEU A 127 12.04 -0.47 2.30
C LEU A 127 11.42 -1.12 3.55
N GLU A 128 10.17 -1.52 3.47
CA GLU A 128 9.39 -2.11 4.56
C GLU A 128 8.59 -3.30 4.06
N LEU A 129 8.61 -4.44 4.78
CA LEU A 129 7.84 -5.62 4.41
C LEU A 129 6.40 -5.53 4.96
N ILE A 130 5.40 -5.68 4.11
CA ILE A 130 3.98 -5.71 4.50
C ILE A 130 3.51 -7.13 4.77
N GLY A 131 3.82 -8.09 3.91
CA GLY A 131 3.19 -9.41 3.94
C GLY A 131 3.96 -10.43 3.11
N PRO A 132 4.08 -11.70 3.55
CA PRO A 132 3.71 -12.21 4.86
C PRO A 132 4.67 -11.69 5.95
N SER A 133 4.20 -10.85 6.87
CA SER A 133 5.00 -10.30 7.96
C SER A 133 4.19 -10.29 9.25
N GLY A 134 4.83 -10.63 10.37
CA GLY A 134 4.19 -10.71 11.68
C GLY A 134 5.25 -10.95 12.76
N LYS A 135 5.11 -10.33 13.93
CA LYS A 135 6.09 -10.43 15.03
C LYS A 135 6.15 -11.80 15.69
N SER A 136 5.08 -12.60 15.54
CA SER A 136 4.91 -13.92 16.13
C SER A 136 4.94 -15.07 15.11
N GLY A 137 5.36 -14.78 13.87
CA GLY A 137 5.21 -15.67 12.73
C GLY A 137 3.79 -15.68 12.16
N VAL A 138 3.67 -16.10 10.89
CA VAL A 138 2.40 -16.10 10.14
C VAL A 138 2.20 -17.48 9.53
N THR A 139 1.00 -18.03 9.58
CA THR A 139 0.65 -19.28 8.90
C THR A 139 -0.12 -18.97 7.62
N LEU A 140 0.38 -19.43 6.48
CA LEU A 140 -0.25 -19.23 5.18
C LEU A 140 -0.90 -20.53 4.72
N ASN A 141 -2.16 -20.42 4.27
CA ASN A 141 -2.93 -21.53 3.71
C ASN A 141 -2.83 -21.60 2.17
N THR A 142 -1.72 -21.15 1.61
CA THR A 142 -1.39 -21.26 0.18
C THR A 142 0.08 -21.59 0.04
N ARG A 143 0.40 -22.46 -0.93
CA ARG A 143 1.78 -22.82 -1.29
C ARG A 143 2.39 -21.86 -2.32
N GLN A 144 1.60 -20.94 -2.85
CA GLN A 144 2.02 -19.86 -3.76
C GLN A 144 1.65 -18.51 -3.14
N PRO A 145 2.40 -18.07 -2.12
CA PRO A 145 2.05 -16.87 -1.37
C PRO A 145 2.28 -15.59 -2.18
N VAL A 146 1.54 -14.55 -1.81
CA VAL A 146 1.77 -13.18 -2.27
C VAL A 146 2.69 -12.48 -1.29
N PHE A 147 3.75 -11.86 -1.83
CA PHE A 147 4.67 -11.00 -1.11
C PHE A 147 4.35 -9.54 -1.40
N ALA A 148 4.29 -8.71 -0.37
CA ALA A 148 3.99 -7.29 -0.46
C ALA A 148 4.99 -6.49 0.40
N TRP A 149 5.51 -5.40 -0.15
CA TRP A 149 6.40 -4.47 0.54
C TRP A 149 6.09 -3.02 0.14
N ARG A 150 6.70 -2.06 0.80
CA ARG A 150 6.66 -0.63 0.45
C ARG A 150 8.06 -0.11 0.30
N SER A 151 8.26 0.83 -0.61
CA SER A 151 9.53 1.52 -0.80
C SER A 151 9.36 3.03 -0.74
N ALA A 152 10.43 3.75 -0.38
CA ALA A 152 10.43 5.20 -0.38
C ALA A 152 10.26 5.75 -1.80
N SER A 153 9.58 6.88 -1.94
CA SER A 153 9.47 7.58 -3.21
C SER A 153 10.84 8.06 -3.70
N VAL A 154 11.06 7.98 -5.02
CA VAL A 154 12.30 8.42 -5.69
C VAL A 154 11.94 9.07 -7.02
N THR A 155 12.76 10.01 -7.49
CA THR A 155 12.62 10.57 -8.84
C THR A 155 13.39 9.75 -9.86
N ALA A 156 12.95 9.79 -11.13
CA ALA A 156 13.63 9.13 -12.23
C ALA A 156 14.39 10.16 -13.10
N PRO A 157 15.72 10.01 -13.29
CA PRO A 157 16.66 9.13 -12.57
C PRO A 157 16.96 9.65 -11.13
N PRO A 158 17.41 8.81 -10.18
CA PRO A 158 17.98 7.47 -10.37
C PRO A 158 16.97 6.30 -10.35
N GLY A 159 15.69 6.56 -10.07
CA GLY A 159 14.64 5.53 -10.11
C GLY A 159 14.37 4.96 -11.52
N PRO A 160 13.42 4.03 -11.64
CA PRO A 160 12.62 3.44 -10.55
C PRO A 160 13.42 2.46 -9.67
N TRP A 161 12.77 1.94 -8.62
CA TRP A 161 13.29 0.80 -7.89
C TRP A 161 13.14 -0.50 -8.69
N VAL A 162 14.11 -1.39 -8.55
CA VAL A 162 14.08 -2.76 -9.01
C VAL A 162 14.36 -3.66 -7.80
N TYR A 163 13.57 -4.71 -7.64
CA TYR A 163 13.61 -5.56 -6.46
C TYR A 163 14.14 -6.96 -6.76
N GLU A 164 14.80 -7.52 -5.76
CA GLU A 164 15.15 -8.92 -5.68
C GLU A 164 14.55 -9.52 -4.41
N LEU A 165 13.72 -10.55 -4.58
CA LEU A 165 13.08 -11.29 -3.50
C LEU A 165 13.88 -12.55 -3.21
N PHE A 166 14.16 -12.82 -1.94
CA PHE A 166 14.77 -14.06 -1.48
C PHE A 166 13.84 -14.76 -0.50
N ILE A 167 13.65 -16.06 -0.67
CA ILE A 167 12.88 -16.93 0.21
C ILE A 167 13.81 -18.05 0.67
N THR A 168 14.03 -18.15 1.97
CA THR A 168 14.94 -19.13 2.57
C THR A 168 14.17 -20.12 3.42
N ASN A 169 14.34 -21.42 3.16
CA ASN A 169 13.86 -22.48 4.02
C ASN A 169 14.63 -22.42 5.35
N VAL A 170 13.92 -22.35 6.47
CA VAL A 170 14.54 -22.20 7.80
C VAL A 170 15.28 -23.46 8.24
N ALA A 171 14.81 -24.65 7.85
CA ALA A 171 15.45 -25.91 8.23
C ALA A 171 16.68 -26.21 7.36
N THR A 172 16.55 -26.13 6.04
CA THR A 172 17.63 -26.52 5.11
C THR A 172 18.59 -25.37 4.76
N GLN A 173 18.22 -24.13 5.08
CA GLN A 173 18.92 -22.91 4.66
C GLN A 173 19.00 -22.70 3.13
N GLU A 174 18.32 -23.54 2.33
CA GLU A 174 18.19 -23.35 0.88
C GLU A 174 17.47 -22.02 0.61
N THR A 175 18.07 -21.18 -0.23
CA THR A 175 17.52 -19.88 -0.60
C THR A 175 17.20 -19.84 -2.08
N ARG A 176 15.95 -19.48 -2.39
CA ARG A 176 15.47 -19.22 -3.75
C ARG A 176 15.34 -17.72 -3.95
N SER A 177 15.71 -17.23 -5.11
CA SER A 177 15.59 -15.80 -5.44
C SER A 177 14.75 -15.53 -6.69
N ARG A 178 14.22 -14.32 -6.76
CA ARG A 178 13.57 -13.73 -7.94
C ARG A 178 14.13 -12.34 -8.13
N ILE A 179 14.65 -12.07 -9.32
CA ILE A 179 15.28 -10.81 -9.70
C ILE A 179 14.38 -10.01 -10.62
N SER A 180 14.74 -8.74 -10.86
CA SER A 180 14.10 -7.86 -11.83
C SER A 180 12.59 -7.65 -11.59
N ILE A 181 12.16 -7.68 -10.34
CA ILE A 181 10.77 -7.38 -9.97
C ILE A 181 10.59 -5.86 -9.99
N LEU A 182 9.55 -5.39 -10.67
CA LEU A 182 9.26 -3.95 -10.83
C LEU A 182 8.11 -3.47 -9.93
N ASP A 183 7.25 -4.39 -9.49
CA ASP A 183 6.13 -4.11 -8.60
C ASP A 183 6.52 -4.36 -7.13
N THR A 184 5.70 -3.84 -6.22
CA THR A 184 5.79 -4.02 -4.78
C THR A 184 4.86 -5.10 -4.25
N ILE A 185 4.00 -5.65 -5.11
CA ILE A 185 3.18 -6.83 -4.87
C ILE A 185 3.61 -7.92 -5.86
N TYR A 186 4.00 -9.09 -5.35
CA TYR A 186 4.55 -10.17 -6.15
C TYR A 186 3.97 -11.52 -5.74
N THR A 187 3.28 -12.19 -6.66
CA THR A 187 2.80 -13.56 -6.47
C THR A 187 3.92 -14.54 -6.81
N TYR A 188 4.33 -15.36 -5.84
CA TYR A 188 5.41 -16.33 -6.08
C TYR A 188 4.90 -17.52 -6.91
N PRO A 189 5.48 -17.78 -8.09
CA PRO A 189 4.89 -18.73 -9.04
C PRO A 189 5.16 -20.19 -8.69
N ASP A 190 6.24 -20.51 -7.97
CA ASP A 190 6.52 -21.92 -7.63
C ASP A 190 5.78 -22.32 -6.37
N THR A 191 5.50 -23.61 -6.29
CA THR A 191 4.92 -24.23 -5.10
C THR A 191 5.97 -24.39 -4.00
N LEU A 192 5.83 -23.67 -2.89
CA LEU A 192 6.63 -23.86 -1.68
C LEU A 192 6.23 -25.15 -0.95
N GLN A 193 7.09 -25.72 -0.12
CA GLN A 193 6.80 -26.97 0.60
C GLN A 193 5.79 -26.72 1.73
N ALA A 194 4.80 -27.61 1.86
CA ALA A 194 3.89 -27.63 3.00
C ALA A 194 4.63 -27.97 4.30
N ASN A 195 4.03 -27.63 5.45
CA ASN A 195 4.61 -27.85 6.78
C ASN A 195 6.02 -27.29 6.93
N THR A 196 6.35 -26.24 6.18
CA THR A 196 7.71 -25.72 6.09
C THR A 196 7.74 -24.25 6.48
N SER A 197 8.67 -23.92 7.35
CA SER A 197 8.95 -22.55 7.78
C SER A 197 9.93 -21.88 6.81
N TYR A 198 9.58 -20.68 6.37
CA TYR A 198 10.39 -19.85 5.50
C TYR A 198 10.63 -18.48 6.13
N ARG A 199 11.78 -17.90 5.85
CA ARG A 199 12.05 -16.46 6.02
C ARG A 199 12.19 -15.83 4.65
N TRP A 200 11.97 -14.53 4.55
CA TRP A 200 12.14 -13.83 3.30
C TRP A 200 12.77 -12.45 3.49
N ARG A 201 13.39 -11.95 2.43
CA ARG A 201 13.94 -10.60 2.38
C ARG A 201 13.79 -10.03 0.99
N VAL A 202 13.71 -8.71 0.92
CA VAL A 202 13.71 -7.95 -0.32
C VAL A 202 14.93 -7.05 -0.33
N VAL A 203 15.61 -7.00 -1.47
CA VAL A 203 16.65 -6.02 -1.77
C VAL A 203 16.12 -5.10 -2.86
N ALA A 204 16.08 -3.80 -2.60
CA ALA A 204 15.70 -2.78 -3.57
C ALA A 204 16.95 -2.04 -4.06
N ARG A 205 17.07 -1.85 -5.37
CA ARG A 205 18.13 -1.08 -6.02
C ARG A 205 17.53 -0.07 -6.99
N LEU A 206 18.21 1.06 -7.16
CA LEU A 206 17.80 2.08 -8.13
C LEU A 206 18.29 1.69 -9.52
N GLN A 207 17.40 1.61 -10.51
CA GLN A 207 17.72 1.15 -11.87
C GLN A 207 18.85 1.99 -12.52
N ASN A 208 18.84 3.30 -12.28
CA ASN A 208 19.79 4.26 -12.83
C ASN A 208 20.65 4.92 -11.72
N GLY A 209 20.72 4.31 -10.54
CA GLY A 209 21.42 4.82 -9.38
C GLY A 209 22.83 4.26 -9.20
N SER A 210 23.46 4.63 -8.09
CA SER A 210 24.76 4.05 -7.70
C SER A 210 24.59 2.56 -7.36
N PRO A 211 25.50 1.67 -7.78
CA PRO A 211 25.46 0.25 -7.40
C PRO A 211 25.56 0.01 -5.88
N ALA A 212 26.16 0.97 -5.15
CA ALA A 212 26.27 0.94 -3.70
C ALA A 212 24.95 1.31 -2.99
N ASP A 213 24.02 1.96 -3.69
CA ASP A 213 22.73 2.32 -3.13
C ASP A 213 21.78 1.13 -3.19
N SER A 214 21.44 0.63 -2.00
CA SER A 214 20.42 -0.39 -1.84
C SER A 214 19.66 -0.18 -0.53
N ALA A 215 18.44 -0.69 -0.51
CA ALA A 215 17.67 -0.86 0.71
C ALA A 215 17.36 -2.34 0.89
N VAL A 216 17.44 -2.83 2.12
CA VAL A 216 17.20 -4.23 2.44
C VAL A 216 16.20 -4.32 3.56
N ALA A 217 15.19 -5.16 3.40
CA ALA A 217 14.20 -5.44 4.42
C ALA A 217 14.06 -6.96 4.55
N SER A 218 14.10 -7.45 5.78
CA SER A 218 14.05 -8.87 6.11
C SER A 218 12.88 -9.16 7.05
N SER A 219 12.27 -10.32 6.89
CA SER A 219 11.19 -10.77 7.76
C SER A 219 11.69 -10.92 9.19
N LEU A 220 10.99 -10.32 10.15
CA LEU A 220 11.33 -10.42 11.58
C LEU A 220 11.13 -11.83 12.15
N SER A 221 10.23 -12.60 11.53
CA SER A 221 9.90 -13.97 11.92
C SER A 221 9.66 -14.82 10.68
N SER A 222 9.67 -16.14 10.84
CA SER A 222 9.30 -17.05 9.76
C SER A 222 7.80 -17.02 9.49
N PHE A 223 7.41 -17.26 8.25
CA PHE A 223 6.06 -17.73 7.94
C PHE A 223 6.08 -19.23 7.70
N VAL A 224 5.00 -19.91 8.08
CA VAL A 224 4.83 -21.34 7.88
C VAL A 224 3.82 -21.54 6.77
N ILE A 225 4.20 -22.32 5.76
CA ILE A 225 3.22 -22.84 4.80
C ILE A 225 2.49 -23.96 5.53
N ALA A 226 1.24 -23.72 5.89
CA ALA A 226 0.38 -24.76 6.39
C ALA A 226 0.32 -25.90 5.36
N PRO A 227 0.02 -27.14 5.79
CA PRO A 227 -0.41 -28.16 4.86
C PRO A 227 -1.76 -27.72 4.28
N SER A 228 -1.68 -26.95 3.21
CA SER A 228 -2.82 -26.30 2.57
C SER A 228 -2.97 -26.81 1.16
N ASP A 229 -3.24 -28.11 1.02
CA ASP A 229 -3.66 -28.66 -0.26
C ASP A 229 -5.10 -29.19 -0.19
N ALA A 230 -5.56 -29.62 0.98
CA ALA A 230 -6.94 -29.96 1.27
C ALA A 230 -7.03 -30.44 2.72
N PRO A 231 -8.23 -30.44 3.33
CA PRO A 231 -8.56 -31.49 4.29
C PRO A 231 -8.05 -32.87 3.84
N LEU A 232 -7.48 -33.66 4.75
CA LEU A 232 -7.02 -35.03 4.42
C LEU A 232 -8.17 -35.97 4.03
N THR A 233 -9.41 -35.57 4.31
CA THR A 233 -10.60 -36.31 3.96
C THR A 233 -11.79 -35.37 3.79
N THR A 234 -12.72 -35.76 2.92
CA THR A 234 -14.01 -35.10 2.80
C THR A 234 -14.87 -35.44 4.02
N LEU A 235 -15.36 -34.42 4.73
CA LEU A 235 -16.13 -34.58 5.97
C LEU A 235 -17.28 -33.57 6.05
N LEU A 236 -18.45 -34.05 6.47
CA LEU A 236 -19.57 -33.21 6.91
C LEU A 236 -19.61 -33.15 8.44
N TYR A 237 -19.54 -31.95 9.00
CA TYR A 237 -19.60 -31.74 10.44
C TYR A 237 -21.05 -31.62 10.92
N GLN A 238 -21.25 -31.84 12.22
CA GLN A 238 -22.54 -31.58 12.85
C GLN A 238 -22.86 -30.08 12.73
N ASN A 239 -24.08 -29.74 12.32
CA ASN A 239 -24.53 -28.35 12.30
C ASN A 239 -24.53 -27.79 13.73
N PHE A 240 -24.28 -26.49 13.89
CA PHE A 240 -24.33 -25.84 15.19
C PHE A 240 -25.05 -24.47 15.13
N PRO A 241 -25.88 -24.16 16.13
CA PRO A 241 -26.33 -25.06 17.20
C PRO A 241 -27.21 -26.21 16.67
N ASN A 242 -27.25 -27.31 17.41
CA ASN A 242 -28.18 -28.40 17.17
C ASN A 242 -28.60 -29.00 18.52
N PRO A 243 -29.86 -28.81 18.98
CA PRO A 243 -30.99 -28.20 18.27
C PRO A 243 -30.84 -26.69 17.98
N PHE A 244 -31.63 -26.17 17.03
CA PHE A 244 -31.78 -24.74 16.76
C PHE A 244 -33.26 -24.37 16.53
N PRO A 245 -33.69 -23.11 16.74
CA PRO A 245 -32.93 -21.99 17.28
C PRO A 245 -32.46 -22.23 18.73
N ALA A 246 -31.43 -21.49 19.16
CA ALA A 246 -30.90 -21.49 20.51
C ALA A 246 -30.83 -20.04 21.05
N ALA A 247 -30.56 -19.88 22.35
CA ALA A 247 -30.54 -18.55 23.00
C ALA A 247 -29.63 -17.52 22.30
N SER A 248 -28.57 -17.97 21.63
CA SER A 248 -27.58 -17.13 20.96
C SER A 248 -27.68 -17.09 19.42
N SER A 249 -28.56 -17.89 18.79
CA SER A 249 -28.66 -17.95 17.33
C SER A 249 -30.02 -18.46 16.86
N GLN A 250 -30.58 -17.75 15.86
CA GLN A 250 -31.80 -18.16 15.16
C GLN A 250 -31.51 -19.07 13.96
N THR A 251 -30.25 -19.22 13.56
CA THR A 251 -29.82 -20.06 12.45
C THR A 251 -28.86 -21.14 12.93
N THR A 252 -28.72 -22.20 12.13
CA THR A 252 -27.66 -23.19 12.29
C THR A 252 -26.65 -23.13 11.16
N CYS A 253 -25.39 -23.27 11.52
CA CYS A 253 -24.25 -23.23 10.61
C CYS A 253 -23.86 -24.63 10.14
N VAL A 254 -23.44 -24.72 8.87
CA VAL A 254 -22.99 -25.97 8.25
C VAL A 254 -21.53 -25.85 7.87
N TRP A 255 -20.70 -26.72 8.44
CA TRP A 255 -19.28 -26.85 8.07
C TRP A 255 -19.03 -28.15 7.34
N PHE A 256 -18.17 -28.09 6.33
CA PHE A 256 -17.68 -29.27 5.64
C PHE A 256 -16.28 -29.03 5.08
N ASP A 257 -15.62 -30.14 4.78
CA ASP A 257 -14.25 -30.22 4.29
C ASP A 257 -14.29 -31.04 2.99
N LEU A 258 -13.55 -30.61 1.96
CA LEU A 258 -13.37 -31.32 0.70
C LEU A 258 -11.91 -31.71 0.50
N GLU A 259 -11.63 -33.01 0.41
CA GLU A 259 -10.28 -33.52 0.12
C GLU A 259 -9.79 -33.12 -1.28
N ARG A 260 -10.71 -33.02 -2.24
CA ARG A 260 -10.40 -32.73 -3.65
C ARG A 260 -11.43 -31.77 -4.20
N ALA A 261 -11.09 -31.09 -5.29
CA ALA A 261 -12.07 -30.33 -6.05
C ALA A 261 -13.22 -31.26 -6.49
N SER A 262 -14.46 -30.81 -6.40
CA SER A 262 -15.64 -31.65 -6.61
C SER A 262 -16.87 -30.82 -6.94
N ILE A 263 -17.78 -31.43 -7.72
CA ILE A 263 -19.17 -30.95 -7.82
C ILE A 263 -19.90 -31.31 -6.52
N VAL A 264 -20.34 -30.30 -5.80
CA VAL A 264 -20.95 -30.39 -4.48
C VAL A 264 -22.45 -30.13 -4.54
N ARG A 265 -23.22 -30.99 -3.87
CA ARG A 265 -24.63 -30.74 -3.57
C ARG A 265 -24.85 -30.81 -2.06
N LEU A 266 -25.28 -29.71 -1.47
CA LEU A 266 -25.56 -29.59 -0.04
C LEU A 266 -27.04 -29.21 0.15
N GLN A 267 -27.80 -30.08 0.80
CA GLN A 267 -29.25 -29.98 0.90
C GLN A 267 -29.74 -30.28 2.31
N VAL A 268 -30.86 -29.68 2.68
CA VAL A 268 -31.66 -30.06 3.83
C VAL A 268 -32.89 -30.80 3.34
N LEU A 269 -33.13 -31.99 3.87
CA LEU A 269 -34.22 -32.89 3.49
C LEU A 269 -35.12 -33.19 4.71
N ASP A 270 -36.39 -33.47 4.48
CA ASP A 270 -37.26 -34.08 5.51
C ASP A 270 -36.89 -35.56 5.74
N LEU A 271 -37.48 -36.21 6.75
CA LEU A 271 -37.22 -37.64 7.04
C LEU A 271 -37.69 -38.60 5.94
N ARG A 272 -38.57 -38.15 5.03
CA ARG A 272 -39.00 -38.91 3.85
C ARG A 272 -38.08 -38.69 2.65
N GLY A 273 -37.06 -37.85 2.79
CA GLY A 273 -36.10 -37.51 1.74
C GLY A 273 -36.57 -36.40 0.79
N HIS A 274 -37.70 -35.73 1.08
CA HIS A 274 -38.12 -34.59 0.29
C HIS A 274 -37.21 -33.39 0.54
N LEU A 275 -36.88 -32.68 -0.54
CA LEU A 275 -36.07 -31.47 -0.47
C LEU A 275 -36.82 -30.37 0.27
N VAL A 276 -36.17 -29.82 1.31
CA VAL A 276 -36.65 -28.64 2.05
C VAL A 276 -35.89 -27.42 1.58
N ARG A 277 -34.55 -27.48 1.58
CA ARG A 277 -33.67 -26.35 1.23
C ARG A 277 -32.46 -26.81 0.43
N LYS A 278 -32.09 -26.07 -0.62
CA LYS A 278 -30.76 -26.15 -1.24
C LYS A 278 -29.84 -25.11 -0.63
N LEU A 279 -28.67 -25.55 -0.16
CA LEU A 279 -27.57 -24.66 0.26
C LEU A 279 -26.52 -24.58 -0.86
N ILE A 280 -26.24 -25.70 -1.54
CA ILE A 280 -25.38 -25.76 -2.72
C ILE A 280 -26.02 -26.69 -3.78
N PRO A 281 -26.14 -26.26 -5.04
CA PRO A 281 -25.97 -24.87 -5.49
C PRO A 281 -27.19 -24.05 -5.02
N ALA A 282 -26.91 -22.90 -4.41
CA ALA A 282 -27.91 -21.88 -4.13
C ALA A 282 -27.24 -20.51 -4.11
N VAL A 283 -26.38 -20.28 -3.11
CA VAL A 283 -25.58 -19.05 -3.00
C VAL A 283 -24.16 -19.24 -3.53
N LEU A 284 -23.63 -20.46 -3.44
CA LEU A 284 -22.33 -20.84 -4.02
C LEU A 284 -22.54 -21.67 -5.30
N THR A 285 -21.53 -21.64 -6.17
CA THR A 285 -21.40 -22.59 -7.29
C THR A 285 -21.26 -24.01 -6.76
N ASP A 286 -21.64 -25.00 -7.57
CA ASP A 286 -21.52 -26.41 -7.24
C ASP A 286 -20.10 -26.95 -7.49
N ASP A 287 -19.35 -26.45 -8.47
CA ASP A 287 -17.93 -26.77 -8.61
C ASP A 287 -17.10 -26.01 -7.56
N LEU A 288 -16.56 -26.74 -6.58
CA LEU A 288 -15.81 -26.20 -5.46
C LEU A 288 -14.39 -26.81 -5.42
N PRO A 289 -13.33 -26.01 -5.24
CA PRO A 289 -11.97 -26.52 -5.06
C PRO A 289 -11.84 -27.31 -3.75
N SER A 290 -10.74 -28.04 -3.56
CA SER A 290 -10.42 -28.62 -2.24
C SER A 290 -10.35 -27.51 -1.19
N GLY A 291 -10.83 -27.77 0.03
CA GLY A 291 -10.88 -26.72 1.03
C GLY A 291 -11.83 -26.96 2.18
N ARG A 292 -11.85 -25.98 3.09
CA ARG A 292 -12.71 -25.94 4.29
C ARG A 292 -13.79 -24.89 4.08
N TYR A 293 -15.04 -25.28 4.23
CA TYR A 293 -16.21 -24.46 3.93
C TYR A 293 -17.07 -24.24 5.17
N GLY A 294 -17.85 -23.14 5.14
CA GLY A 294 -18.80 -22.77 6.20
C GLY A 294 -18.19 -22.05 7.41
N ARG A 295 -16.86 -21.99 7.48
CA ARG A 295 -16.09 -21.32 8.55
C ARG A 295 -15.67 -19.93 8.07
N LEU A 296 -15.80 -18.90 8.91
CA LEU A 296 -15.16 -17.61 8.65
C LEU A 296 -13.65 -17.70 8.90
N ILE A 297 -12.85 -17.15 7.99
CA ILE A 297 -11.40 -17.01 8.13
C ILE A 297 -11.14 -15.61 8.73
N GLU A 298 -10.53 -15.58 9.92
CA GLU A 298 -10.03 -14.44 10.74
C GLU A 298 -10.82 -13.11 10.79
N GLY A 299 -11.08 -12.63 12.01
CA GLY A 299 -11.39 -11.22 12.29
C GLY A 299 -12.88 -10.82 12.43
N ALA A 300 -13.83 -11.73 12.17
CA ALA A 300 -15.25 -11.48 12.38
C ALA A 300 -15.79 -12.30 13.57
N ALA A 301 -16.54 -11.65 14.46
CA ALA A 301 -17.23 -12.31 15.57
C ALA A 301 -18.33 -13.23 15.04
N GLY A 302 -18.19 -14.53 15.28
CA GLY A 302 -19.14 -15.58 14.87
C GLY A 302 -18.55 -16.47 13.78
N GLY A 303 -18.05 -17.65 14.14
CA GLY A 303 -17.27 -18.55 13.27
C GLY A 303 -17.99 -19.18 12.06
N CYS A 304 -19.03 -18.55 11.52
CA CYS A 304 -19.93 -19.14 10.54
C CYS A 304 -20.17 -18.25 9.33
N ASP A 305 -19.93 -18.82 8.13
CA ASP A 305 -20.34 -18.21 6.87
C ASP A 305 -21.87 -18.30 6.73
N GLN A 306 -22.56 -17.16 6.77
CA GLN A 306 -24.02 -17.09 6.69
C GLN A 306 -24.59 -17.67 5.39
N ARG A 307 -23.79 -17.75 4.31
CA ARG A 307 -24.21 -18.38 3.05
C ARG A 307 -24.39 -19.89 3.19
N LEU A 308 -23.76 -20.49 4.20
CA LEU A 308 -23.83 -21.90 4.55
C LEU A 308 -24.52 -22.10 5.91
N ALA A 309 -25.45 -21.20 6.25
CA ALA A 309 -26.36 -21.34 7.37
C ALA A 309 -27.78 -21.68 6.89
N TRP A 310 -28.58 -22.26 7.78
CA TRP A 310 -30.00 -22.52 7.57
C TRP A 310 -30.81 -21.93 8.73
N ASP A 311 -31.90 -21.26 8.39
CA ASP A 311 -32.76 -20.52 9.33
C ASP A 311 -34.13 -21.20 9.55
N GLY A 312 -34.26 -22.46 9.13
CA GLY A 312 -35.50 -23.21 9.20
C GLY A 312 -36.49 -22.93 8.08
N THR A 313 -36.11 -22.17 7.04
CA THR A 313 -36.99 -21.92 5.88
C THR A 313 -36.70 -22.86 4.70
N GLY A 314 -37.75 -23.20 3.95
CA GLY A 314 -37.64 -23.94 2.71
C GLY A 314 -37.17 -23.09 1.53
N ASP A 315 -36.94 -23.72 0.38
CA ASP A 315 -36.71 -23.03 -0.89
C ASP A 315 -37.94 -22.20 -1.32
N ASP A 316 -39.15 -22.56 -0.87
CA ASP A 316 -40.41 -21.83 -1.12
C ASP A 316 -40.62 -20.63 -0.17
N GLY A 317 -39.65 -20.36 0.72
CA GLY A 317 -39.71 -19.29 1.71
C GLY A 317 -40.62 -19.58 2.90
N ARG A 318 -41.31 -20.73 2.95
CA ARG A 318 -42.13 -21.12 4.10
C ARG A 318 -41.25 -21.65 5.23
N VAL A 319 -41.70 -21.43 6.45
CA VAL A 319 -41.05 -22.01 7.64
C VAL A 319 -41.33 -23.50 7.68
N ALA A 320 -40.28 -24.30 7.83
CA ALA A 320 -40.39 -25.75 7.97
C ALA A 320 -41.06 -26.09 9.31
N ALA A 321 -41.72 -27.25 9.41
CA ALA A 321 -42.30 -27.66 10.70
C ALA A 321 -41.20 -27.95 11.74
N PRO A 322 -41.45 -27.75 13.04
CA PRO A 322 -40.55 -28.27 14.08
C PRO A 322 -40.34 -29.77 13.89
N GLY A 323 -39.10 -30.25 14.01
CA GLY A 323 -38.79 -31.67 13.82
C GLY A 323 -37.35 -31.96 13.46
N ILE A 324 -37.12 -33.18 13.00
CA ILE A 324 -35.80 -33.67 12.58
C ILE A 324 -35.71 -33.58 11.06
N TYR A 325 -34.59 -33.04 10.59
CA TYR A 325 -34.22 -32.92 9.19
C TYR A 325 -32.87 -33.61 8.93
N LEU A 326 -32.58 -33.88 7.67
CA LEU A 326 -31.31 -34.45 7.23
C LEU A 326 -30.53 -33.41 6.43
N LEU A 327 -29.35 -33.05 6.93
CA LEU A 327 -28.33 -32.38 6.14
C LEU A 327 -27.62 -33.41 5.30
N MET A 328 -27.63 -33.25 3.98
CA MET A 328 -27.04 -34.19 3.03
C MET A 328 -25.98 -33.47 2.18
N LEU A 329 -24.74 -33.97 2.23
CA LEU A 329 -23.64 -33.56 1.37
C LEU A 329 -23.34 -34.67 0.35
N HIS A 330 -23.37 -34.32 -0.92
CA HIS A 330 -22.81 -35.12 -2.00
C HIS A 330 -21.54 -34.44 -2.52
N ALA A 331 -20.43 -35.16 -2.51
CA ALA A 331 -19.16 -34.70 -3.04
C ALA A 331 -18.30 -35.91 -3.45
N ASP A 332 -17.60 -35.81 -4.57
CA ASP A 332 -16.73 -36.88 -5.09
C ASP A 332 -17.42 -38.27 -5.16
N GLY A 333 -18.68 -38.30 -5.63
CA GLY A 333 -19.49 -39.52 -5.70
C GLY A 333 -19.93 -40.11 -4.35
N ARG A 334 -19.52 -39.53 -3.22
CA ARG A 334 -19.85 -39.98 -1.86
C ARG A 334 -20.99 -39.17 -1.26
N LYS A 335 -21.73 -39.79 -0.33
CA LYS A 335 -22.81 -39.15 0.43
C LYS A 335 -22.47 -39.12 1.92
N PHE A 336 -22.69 -37.97 2.54
CA PHE A 336 -22.53 -37.76 3.98
C PHE A 336 -23.80 -37.15 4.53
N SER A 337 -24.24 -37.60 5.71
CA SER A 337 -25.44 -37.06 6.34
C SER A 337 -25.25 -36.72 7.82
N ARG A 338 -25.98 -35.70 8.27
CA ARG A 338 -26.14 -35.33 9.68
C ARG A 338 -27.59 -35.00 9.97
N LYS A 339 -28.03 -35.32 11.20
CA LYS A 339 -29.37 -34.95 11.67
C LYS A 339 -29.35 -33.50 12.14
N ILE A 340 -30.35 -32.75 11.75
CA ILE A 340 -30.63 -31.41 12.27
C ILE A 340 -31.92 -31.51 13.09
N VAL A 341 -31.95 -30.93 14.28
CA VAL A 341 -33.13 -30.78 15.12
C VAL A 341 -33.55 -29.31 15.07
N PHE A 342 -34.69 -29.04 14.43
CA PHE A 342 -35.28 -27.71 14.34
C PHE A 342 -36.46 -27.61 15.31
N LEU A 343 -36.44 -26.62 16.19
CA LEU A 343 -37.44 -26.43 17.25
C LEU A 343 -38.64 -25.56 16.80
N GLY A 344 -38.61 -25.04 15.58
CA GLY A 344 -39.60 -24.05 15.11
C GLY A 344 -39.09 -22.62 15.28
N ARG A 345 -39.91 -21.67 14.83
CA ARG A 345 -39.70 -20.24 15.11
C ARG A 345 -40.49 -19.81 16.34
#